data_AF-D3T347-F1
#
_entry.id   AF-D3T347-F1
#
_cell.length_a   1.000
_cell.length_b   1.000
_cell.length_c   1.000
_cell.angle_alpha   90.00
_cell.angle_beta   90.00
_cell.angle_gamma   90.00
#
_symmetry.space_group_name_H-M   'P 1'
#
loop_
_entity.id
_entity.type
_entity.pdbx_description
1 polymer ?
#
loop_
_entity_poly.entity_id
_entity_poly.type
_entity_poly.pdbx_seq_one_letter_code
_entity_poly.pdbx_strand_id
1 'polypeptide(L)' 'MRKIPGDTLPKGMKIPAQELENEVKQEVEFITLKDANYVADIREAIENLPYDVEIEELVVKEARNEFPIVQMLLTIHSK' A
#
# COMPACT_ATOMS: atom_id res chain seq x y z
N MET A 1 -34.99 -15.84 -18.17
CA MET A 1 -33.92 -14.87 -17.83
C MET A 1 -34.58 -13.63 -17.23
N ARG A 2 -34.25 -13.28 -15.99
CA ARG A 2 -34.81 -12.12 -15.28
C ARG A 2 -34.16 -10.85 -15.84
N LYS A 3 -34.96 -9.88 -16.29
CA LYS A 3 -34.51 -8.54 -16.68
C LYS A 3 -34.25 -7.74 -15.40
N ILE A 4 -33.02 -7.32 -15.18
CA ILE A 4 -32.70 -6.28 -14.19
C ILE A 4 -33.00 -4.94 -14.86
N PRO A 5 -33.73 -4.00 -14.23
CA PRO A 5 -34.07 -2.73 -14.85
C PRO A 5 -32.78 -1.93 -15.07
N GLY A 6 -32.47 -1.61 -16.32
CA GLY A 6 -31.47 -0.61 -16.61
C GLY A 6 -31.98 0.71 -16.07
N ASP A 7 -31.37 1.17 -14.97
CA ASP A 7 -31.50 2.53 -14.48
C ASP A 7 -31.12 3.48 -15.61
N THR A 8 -32.13 4.04 -16.26
CA THR A 8 -31.98 5.13 -17.21
C THR A 8 -31.55 6.35 -16.43
N LEU A 9 -30.25 6.59 -16.35
CA LEU A 9 -29.75 7.91 -15.96
C LEU A 9 -30.31 8.96 -16.95
N PRO A 10 -30.81 10.11 -16.47
CA PRO A 10 -31.42 11.12 -17.34
C PRO A 10 -30.44 11.61 -18.41
N LYS A 11 -30.89 11.63 -19.67
CA LYS A 11 -30.12 12.18 -20.80
C LYS A 11 -29.82 13.66 -20.54
N GLY A 12 -28.57 13.99 -20.25
CA GLY A 12 -28.12 15.40 -20.15
C GLY A 12 -27.13 15.71 -19.04
N MET A 13 -26.86 14.80 -18.10
CA MET A 13 -25.73 14.98 -17.18
C MET A 13 -24.43 14.67 -17.92
N LYS A 14 -23.75 15.72 -18.37
CA LYS A 14 -22.33 15.64 -18.71
C LYS A 14 -21.60 15.42 -17.39
N ILE A 15 -21.07 14.22 -17.20
CA ILE A 15 -20.04 13.99 -16.19
C ILE A 15 -18.93 15.02 -16.50
N PRO A 16 -18.53 15.88 -15.55
CA PRO A 16 -17.43 16.80 -15.79
C PRO A 16 -16.20 15.97 -16.16
N ALA A 17 -15.72 16.12 -17.39
CA ALA A 17 -14.50 15.44 -17.86
C ALA A 17 -13.28 15.74 -16.95
N GLN A 18 -13.36 16.81 -16.17
CA GLN A 18 -12.35 17.24 -15.20
C GLN A 18 -12.17 16.31 -13.98
N GLU A 19 -13.10 15.40 -13.70
CA GLU A 19 -12.91 14.42 -12.63
C GLU A 19 -12.17 13.15 -13.11
N LEU A 20 -12.18 12.87 -14.41
CA LEU A 20 -11.48 11.71 -14.99
C LEU A 20 -10.01 12.00 -15.33
N GLU A 21 -9.63 13.27 -15.47
CA GLU A 21 -8.24 13.68 -15.78
C GLU A 21 -7.35 13.87 -14.54
N ASN A 22 -7.92 13.84 -13.33
CA ASN A 22 -7.16 13.88 -12.07
C ASN A 22 -6.71 12.49 -11.58
N GLU A 23 -6.72 11.47 -12.44
CA GLU A 23 -5.77 10.37 -12.32
C GLU A 23 -4.38 10.92 -12.64
N VAL A 24 -3.86 11.73 -11.71
CA VAL A 24 -2.45 12.03 -11.58
C VAL A 24 -1.79 10.66 -11.52
N LYS A 25 -1.26 10.20 -12.65
CA LYS A 25 -0.18 9.24 -12.68
C LYS A 25 0.95 9.91 -11.92
N GLN A 26 0.90 9.82 -10.60
CA GLN A 26 2.08 10.03 -9.78
C GLN A 26 3.06 9.02 -10.35
N GLU A 27 4.08 9.52 -11.05
CA GLU A 27 5.30 8.75 -11.25
C GLU A 27 5.79 8.47 -9.84
N VAL A 28 5.38 7.31 -9.30
CA VAL A 28 5.85 6.82 -8.02
C VAL A 28 7.31 6.48 -8.26
N GLU A 29 8.21 7.41 -7.92
CA GLU A 29 9.64 7.12 -7.89
C GLU A 29 9.83 5.95 -6.91
N PHE A 30 10.26 4.80 -7.44
CA PHE A 30 10.56 3.64 -6.62
C PHE A 30 11.87 3.89 -5.88
N ILE A 31 11.76 4.01 -4.56
CA ILE A 31 12.91 4.07 -3.66
C ILE A 31 13.49 2.66 -3.57
N THR A 32 14.80 2.50 -3.70
CA THR A 32 15.48 1.19 -3.60
C THR A 32 16.00 0.96 -2.18
N LEU A 33 16.40 -0.27 -1.83
CA LEU A 33 16.99 -0.65 -0.52
C LEU A 33 18.29 0.12 -0.26
N LYS A 34 18.93 0.59 -1.33
CA LYS A 34 20.11 1.45 -1.25
C LYS A 34 19.76 2.85 -0.74
N ASP A 35 18.56 3.32 -1.08
CA ASP A 35 18.08 4.67 -0.78
C ASP A 35 17.26 4.71 0.52
N ALA A 36 16.53 3.62 0.82
CA ALA A 36 15.81 3.42 2.08
C ALA A 36 16.25 2.12 2.75
N ASN A 37 16.77 2.22 3.97
CA ASN A 37 17.11 1.05 4.76
C ASN A 37 15.85 0.49 5.45
N TYR A 38 14.98 -0.14 4.67
CA TYR A 38 13.69 -0.68 5.13
C TYR A 38 13.80 -1.51 6.41
N VAL A 39 14.90 -2.26 6.58
CA VAL A 39 15.11 -3.08 7.78
C VAL A 39 15.27 -2.20 9.03
N ALA A 40 16.02 -1.11 8.94
CA ALA A 40 16.19 -0.18 10.05
C ALA A 40 14.89 0.56 10.36
N ASP A 41 14.22 1.05 9.32
CA ASP A 41 12.97 1.81 9.45
C ASP A 41 11.86 0.96 10.09
N ILE A 42 11.74 -0.31 9.68
CA ILE A 42 10.77 -1.25 10.26
C ILE A 42 11.08 -1.52 11.73
N ARG A 43 12.36 -1.70 12.09
CA ARG A 43 12.76 -1.93 13.49
C ARG A 43 12.43 -0.75 14.36
N GLU A 44 12.76 0.46 13.91
CA GLU A 44 12.44 1.69 14.65
C GLU A 44 10.93 1.84 14.84
N ALA A 45 10.13 1.56 13.80
CA ALA A 45 8.68 1.59 13.92
C ALA A 45 8.14 0.58 14.95
N ILE A 46 8.73 -0.61 15.03
CA ILE A 46 8.34 -1.67 15.97
C ILE A 46 8.74 -1.32 17.41
N GLU A 47 9.93 -0.77 17.62
CA GLU A 47 10.40 -0.33 18.95
C GLU A 47 9.51 0.76 19.56
N ASN A 48 8.85 1.56 18.71
CA ASN A 48 7.93 2.60 19.13
C ASN A 48 6.51 2.09 19.46
N LEU A 49 6.22 0.80 19.30
CA LEU A 49 4.93 0.22 19.64
C LEU A 49 4.73 0.14 21.17
N PRO A 50 3.49 0.24 21.67
CA PRO A 50 3.22 0.19 23.12
C PRO A 50 3.31 -1.22 23.73
N TYR A 51 3.70 -2.22 22.93
CA TYR A 51 3.83 -3.62 23.31
C TYR A 51 5.30 -4.03 23.26
N ASP A 52 5.63 -5.11 23.97
CA ASP A 52 6.94 -5.73 23.81
C ASP A 52 6.89 -6.69 22.61
N VAL A 53 7.71 -6.43 21.60
CA VAL A 53 7.70 -7.13 20.32
C VAL A 53 9.09 -7.68 20.03
N GLU A 54 9.18 -8.99 19.86
CA GLU A 54 10.39 -9.67 19.43
C GLU A 54 10.30 -10.01 17.93
N ILE A 55 11.29 -9.59 17.15
CA ILE A 55 11.37 -9.88 15.72
C ILE A 55 12.23 -11.15 15.54
N GLU A 56 11.59 -12.25 15.16
CA GLU A 56 12.26 -13.53 14.91
C GLU A 56 12.90 -13.56 13.52
N GLU A 57 12.19 -13.06 12.52
CA GLU A 57 12.66 -13.02 11.13
C GLU A 57 12.13 -11.75 10.43
N LEU A 58 13.01 -11.06 9.72
CA LEU A 58 12.65 -9.93 8.84
C LEU A 58 13.43 -10.04 7.53
N VAL A 59 12.70 -10.26 6.44
CA VAL A 59 13.25 -10.39 5.09
C VAL A 59 12.61 -9.33 4.19
N VAL A 60 13.46 -8.50 3.60
CA VAL A 60 13.04 -7.53 2.58
C VAL A 60 13.58 -7.99 1.23
N LYS A 61 12.67 -8.21 0.28
CA LYS A 61 13.00 -8.61 -1.10
C LYS A 61 12.69 -7.48 -2.05
N GLU A 62 13.66 -7.16 -2.87
CA GLU A 62 13.47 -6.23 -3.98
C GLU A 62 13.51 -6.95 -5.31
N ALA A 63 12.62 -6.53 -6.20
CA ALA A 63 12.62 -6.91 -7.60
C ALA A 63 12.59 -5.64 -8.46
N ARG A 64 13.18 -5.71 -9.65
CA ARG A 64 13.21 -4.58 -10.57
C ARG A 64 11.78 -4.26 -11.04
N ASN A 65 11.38 -3.00 -10.90
CA ASN A 65 10.04 -2.50 -11.26
C ASN A 65 8.88 -3.14 -10.50
N GLU A 66 9.14 -3.63 -9.29
CA GLU A 66 8.13 -4.19 -8.41
C GLU A 66 8.20 -3.54 -7.03
N PHE A 67 7.10 -3.59 -6.29
CA PHE A 67 7.09 -3.13 -4.91
C PHE A 67 7.95 -4.03 -4.03
N PRO A 68 8.70 -3.48 -3.05
CA PRO A 68 9.45 -4.29 -2.11
C PRO A 68 8.49 -5.18 -1.32
N ILE A 69 8.85 -6.46 -1.20
CA ILE A 69 8.10 -7.42 -0.41
C ILE A 69 8.78 -7.57 0.94
N VAL A 70 8.04 -7.22 1.99
CA VAL A 70 8.47 -7.40 3.38
C VAL A 70 7.80 -8.66 3.93
N GLN A 71 8.61 -9.61 4.39
CA GLN A 71 8.16 -10.79 5.11
C GLN A 71 8.69 -10.70 6.54
N MET A 72 7.80 -10.81 7.52
CA MET A 72 8.15 -10.63 8.92
C MET A 72 7.47 -11.67 9.79
N LEU A 73 8.24 -12.30 10.67
CA LEU A 73 7.78 -13.15 11.75
C LEU A 73 8.12 -12.46 13.07
N LEU A 74 7.09 -12.28 13.91
CA LEU A 74 7.24 -11.61 15.19
C LEU A 74 6.39 -12.28 16.28
N THR A 75 6.82 -12.09 17.51
CA THR A 75 6.11 -12.48 18.71
C THR A 75 5.76 -11.21 19.50
N ILE A 76 4.49 -11.10 19.92
CA ILE A 76 3.99 -9.94 20.68
C ILE A 76 3.65 -10.40 22.09
N HIS A 77 4.27 -9.76 23.07
CA HIS A 77 4.02 -10.00 24.48
C HIS A 77 3.09 -8.93 25.06
N SER A 78 2.13 -9.37 25.88
CA SER A 78 1.46 -8.46 26.81
C SER A 78 2.44 -8.07 27.90
N LYS A 79 2.47 -6.78 28.24
CA LYS A 79 3.04 -6.34 29.52
C LYS A 79 2.20 -6.83 30.69
#